data_AF-A0A8J5HUF6-F1
#
_entry.id   AF-A0A8J5HUF6-F1
#
_cell.length_a   1.000
_cell.length_b   1.000
_cell.length_c   1.000
_cell.angle_alpha   90.00
_cell.angle_beta   90.00
_cell.angle_gamma   90.00
#
_symmetry.space_group_name_H-M   'P 1'
#
loop_
_entity.id
_entity.type
_entity.pdbx_description
1 polymer ?
#
loop_
_entity_poly.entity_id
_entity_poly.type
_entity_poly.pdbx_seq_one_letter_code
_entity_poly.pdbx_strand_id
1 'polypeptide(L)'
;MAERNVRQASRALEQGKALILKGVSETKKEHGKELLEKLAVGMQELEGIIQQRDREAVAPKQKELLQYVGGIEEDMVDGFPSEIPEEYSNLPLLKGKATVDIKKLLLNSSDMDDYRSSNYMLCGTASEPQGCDWKVLRRRTIKKTLGFKQEDD
;
A
#
# COMPACT_ATOMS: atom_id res chain seq x y z
N MET A 1 19.84 -23.58 -1.87
CA MET A 1 18.58 -23.53 -1.10
C MET A 1 17.42 -23.06 -1.98
N ALA A 2 17.51 -21.90 -2.64
CA ALA A 2 16.46 -21.39 -3.54
C ALA A 2 16.00 -22.40 -4.62
N GLU A 3 16.92 -23.06 -5.31
CA GLU A 3 16.60 -24.07 -6.34
C GLU A 3 15.73 -25.23 -5.83
N ARG A 4 16.00 -25.72 -4.61
CA ARG A 4 15.20 -26.77 -3.98
C ARG A 4 13.77 -26.30 -3.70
N ASN A 5 13.64 -25.06 -3.24
CA ASN A 5 12.33 -24.46 -2.94
C ASN A 5 11.52 -24.26 -4.22
N VAL A 6 12.14 -23.76 -5.30
CA VAL A 6 11.45 -23.56 -6.58
C VAL A 6 10.98 -24.89 -7.17
N ARG A 7 11.82 -25.93 -7.14
CA ARG A 7 11.41 -27.28 -7.58
C ARG A 7 10.27 -27.85 -6.74
N GLN A 8 10.30 -27.64 -5.44
CA GLN A 8 9.23 -28.08 -4.54
C GLN A 8 7.92 -27.35 -4.84
N ALA A 9 7.97 -26.03 -5.01
CA ALA A 9 6.81 -25.22 -5.34
C ALA A 9 6.25 -25.57 -6.73
N SER A 10 7.10 -25.85 -7.74
CA SER A 10 6.66 -26.24 -9.08
C SER A 10 5.90 -27.56 -9.04
N ARG A 11 6.42 -28.55 -8.31
CA ARG A 11 5.73 -29.84 -8.10
C ARG A 11 4.39 -29.68 -7.37
N ALA A 12 4.37 -28.86 -6.33
CA ALA A 12 3.14 -28.58 -5.58
C ALA A 12 2.09 -27.90 -6.47
N LEU A 13 2.49 -26.97 -7.34
CA LEU A 13 1.61 -26.31 -8.29
C LEU A 13 1.03 -27.32 -9.29
N GLU A 14 1.86 -28.14 -9.95
CA GLU A 14 1.38 -29.13 -10.92
C GLU A 14 0.39 -30.14 -10.31
N GLN A 15 0.65 -30.58 -9.08
CA GLN A 15 -0.24 -31.51 -8.37
C GLN A 15 -1.52 -30.81 -7.87
N GLY A 16 -1.40 -29.55 -7.46
CA GLY A 16 -2.48 -28.78 -6.82
C GLY A 16 -3.42 -28.07 -7.78
N LYS A 17 -3.04 -27.84 -9.06
CA LYS A 17 -3.84 -27.09 -10.05
C LYS A 17 -5.31 -27.50 -10.09
N ALA A 18 -5.59 -28.81 -10.13
CA ALA A 18 -6.95 -29.32 -10.20
C ALA A 18 -7.76 -29.09 -8.91
N LEU A 19 -7.09 -29.04 -7.75
CA LEU A 19 -7.74 -28.75 -6.46
C LEU A 19 -7.99 -27.25 -6.31
N ILE A 20 -7.03 -26.42 -6.71
CA ILE A 20 -7.15 -24.95 -6.67
C ILE A 20 -8.33 -24.50 -7.55
N LEU A 21 -8.46 -25.03 -8.77
CA LEU A 21 -9.57 -24.69 -9.67
C LEU A 21 -10.96 -25.10 -9.13
N LYS A 22 -11.03 -26.05 -8.20
CA LYS A 22 -12.28 -26.40 -7.51
C LYS A 22 -12.63 -25.44 -6.38
N GLY A 23 -11.63 -24.83 -5.75
CA GLY A 23 -11.80 -23.87 -4.66
C GLY A 23 -12.03 -22.43 -5.12
N VAL A 24 -11.72 -22.11 -6.38
CA VAL A 24 -12.02 -20.80 -6.97
C VAL A 24 -13.50 -20.66 -7.26
N SER A 25 -14.08 -19.50 -6.92
CA SER A 25 -15.50 -19.22 -7.14
C SER A 25 -15.89 -19.28 -8.62
N GLU A 26 -17.08 -19.79 -8.92
CA GLU A 26 -17.56 -20.03 -10.29
C GLU A 26 -17.46 -18.77 -11.18
N THR A 27 -17.66 -17.59 -10.61
CA THR A 27 -17.61 -16.31 -11.32
C THR A 27 -16.19 -15.83 -11.63
N LYS A 28 -15.19 -16.31 -10.87
CA LYS A 28 -13.77 -15.92 -11.01
C LYS A 28 -12.88 -17.02 -11.57
N LYS A 29 -13.45 -18.17 -11.97
CA LYS A 29 -12.69 -19.32 -12.49
C LYS A 29 -11.83 -19.01 -13.70
N GLU A 30 -12.28 -18.15 -14.60
CA GLU A 30 -11.50 -17.78 -15.79
C GLU A 30 -10.26 -16.96 -15.42
N HIS A 31 -10.41 -15.99 -14.53
CA HIS A 31 -9.30 -15.19 -14.00
C HIS A 31 -8.30 -16.05 -13.22
N GLY A 32 -8.79 -16.95 -12.35
CA GLY A 32 -7.93 -17.89 -11.62
C GLY A 32 -7.15 -18.85 -12.53
N LYS A 33 -7.73 -19.29 -13.66
CA LYS A 33 -7.03 -20.09 -14.67
C LYS A 33 -5.91 -19.30 -15.33
N GLU A 34 -6.18 -18.07 -15.74
CA GLU A 34 -5.17 -17.19 -16.36
C GLU A 34 -3.99 -16.93 -15.42
N LEU A 35 -4.26 -16.67 -14.13
CA LEU A 35 -3.21 -16.49 -13.12
C LEU A 35 -2.39 -17.76 -12.89
N LEU A 36 -3.02 -18.93 -12.89
CA LEU A 36 -2.32 -20.21 -12.74
C LEU A 36 -1.41 -20.52 -13.94
N GLU A 37 -1.82 -20.17 -15.15
CA GLU A 37 -0.99 -20.30 -16.36
C GLU A 37 0.21 -19.36 -16.31
N LYS A 38 -0.01 -18.08 -15.97
CA LYS A 38 1.08 -17.11 -15.79
C LYS A 38 2.06 -17.53 -14.69
N LEU A 39 1.55 -18.06 -13.58
CA LEU A 39 2.37 -18.58 -12.49
C LEU A 39 3.24 -19.76 -12.98
N ALA A 40 2.67 -20.71 -13.72
CA ALA A 40 3.41 -21.86 -14.24
C ALA A 40 4.56 -21.44 -15.18
N VAL A 41 4.30 -20.50 -16.09
CA VAL A 41 5.34 -19.94 -16.99
C VAL A 41 6.40 -19.20 -16.17
N GLY A 42 6.00 -18.34 -15.25
CA GLY A 42 6.92 -17.57 -14.43
C GLY A 42 7.78 -18.42 -13.48
N MET A 43 7.30 -19.61 -13.06
CA MET A 43 8.11 -20.58 -12.33
C MET A 43 9.25 -21.17 -13.19
N GLN A 44 8.99 -21.45 -14.46
CA GLN A 44 10.02 -21.92 -15.40
C GLN A 44 11.08 -20.84 -15.66
N GLU A 45 10.65 -19.60 -15.81
CA GLU A 45 11.55 -18.44 -15.94
C GLU A 45 12.45 -18.28 -14.70
N LEU A 46 11.88 -18.41 -13.50
CA LEU A 46 12.65 -18.33 -12.25
C LEU A 46 13.67 -19.46 -12.13
N GLU A 47 13.35 -20.68 -12.59
CA GLU A 47 14.35 -21.76 -12.67
C GLU A 47 15.50 -21.41 -13.61
N GLY A 48 15.20 -20.80 -14.78
CA GLY A 48 16.21 -20.32 -15.72
C GLY A 48 17.14 -19.26 -15.11
N ILE A 49 16.59 -18.28 -14.38
CA ILE A 49 17.38 -17.24 -13.69
C ILE A 49 18.31 -17.86 -12.64
N ILE A 50 17.81 -18.84 -11.87
CA ILE A 50 18.62 -19.54 -10.85
C ILE A 50 19.77 -20.32 -11.49
N GLN A 51 19.53 -20.96 -12.64
CA GLN A 51 20.59 -21.65 -13.40
C GLN A 51 21.65 -20.69 -13.92
N GLN A 52 21.24 -19.50 -14.37
CA GLN A 52 22.14 -18.42 -14.81
C GLN A 52 22.90 -17.74 -13.67
N ARG A 53 22.60 -18.08 -12.40
CA ARG A 53 23.25 -17.54 -11.19
C ARG A 53 23.08 -16.04 -10.99
N ASP A 54 22.14 -15.40 -11.68
CA ASP A 54 21.81 -13.99 -11.45
C ASP A 54 21.05 -13.86 -10.13
N ARG A 55 21.69 -13.25 -9.12
CA ARG A 55 21.11 -13.09 -7.79
C ARG A 55 20.21 -11.86 -7.69
N GLU A 56 20.43 -10.85 -8.52
CA GLU A 56 19.69 -9.59 -8.47
C GLU A 56 18.31 -9.75 -9.11
N ALA A 57 18.21 -10.57 -10.16
CA ALA A 57 16.95 -10.85 -10.84
C ALA A 57 15.98 -11.79 -10.07
N VAL A 58 16.46 -12.54 -9.06
CA VAL A 58 15.63 -13.50 -8.31
C VAL A 58 14.59 -12.80 -7.43
N ALA A 59 14.99 -11.76 -6.69
CA ALA A 59 14.09 -11.05 -5.78
C ALA A 59 12.88 -10.36 -6.46
N PRO A 60 13.05 -9.60 -7.57
CA PRO A 60 11.92 -8.97 -8.24
C PRO A 60 10.98 -10.02 -8.86
N LYS A 61 11.52 -11.07 -9.48
CA LYS A 61 10.68 -12.11 -10.09
C LYS A 61 9.91 -12.91 -9.04
N GLN A 62 10.52 -13.21 -7.89
CA GLN A 62 9.81 -13.85 -6.78
C GLN A 62 8.64 -13.00 -6.29
N LYS A 63 8.82 -11.67 -6.18
CA LYS A 63 7.75 -10.75 -5.76
C LYS A 63 6.57 -10.77 -6.74
N GLU A 64 6.85 -10.76 -8.04
CA GLU A 64 5.85 -10.87 -9.10
C GLU A 64 5.04 -12.18 -8.99
N LEU A 65 5.72 -13.33 -8.84
CA LEU A 65 5.03 -14.63 -8.70
C LEU A 65 4.15 -14.69 -7.44
N LEU A 66 4.60 -14.11 -6.32
CA LEU A 66 3.82 -14.05 -5.09
C LEU A 66 2.57 -13.17 -5.23
N GLN A 67 2.59 -12.16 -6.10
CA GLN A 67 1.39 -11.38 -6.41
C GLN A 67 0.34 -12.22 -7.14
N TYR A 68 0.75 -13.10 -8.06
CA TYR A 68 -0.19 -14.03 -8.72
C TYR A 68 -0.81 -15.03 -7.74
N VAL A 69 -0.01 -15.55 -6.80
CA VAL A 69 -0.53 -16.42 -5.72
C VAL A 69 -1.56 -15.67 -4.87
N GLY A 70 -1.26 -14.43 -4.46
CA GLY A 70 -2.21 -13.62 -3.70
C GLY A 70 -3.52 -13.35 -4.44
N GLY A 71 -3.45 -13.14 -5.77
CA GLY A 71 -4.66 -12.99 -6.60
C GLY A 71 -5.51 -14.26 -6.65
N ILE A 72 -4.88 -15.44 -6.80
CA ILE A 72 -5.60 -16.72 -6.78
C ILE A 72 -6.25 -16.96 -5.41
N GLU A 73 -5.54 -16.67 -4.32
CA GLU A 73 -6.08 -16.81 -2.96
C GLU A 73 -7.27 -15.87 -2.72
N GLU A 74 -7.23 -14.65 -3.26
CA GLU A 74 -8.37 -13.72 -3.21
C GLU A 74 -9.58 -14.23 -4.01
N ASP A 75 -9.34 -14.92 -5.13
CA ASP A 75 -10.40 -15.51 -5.95
C ASP A 75 -11.03 -16.76 -5.32
N MET A 76 -10.35 -17.39 -4.36
CA MET A 76 -10.87 -18.52 -3.58
C MET A 76 -11.74 -18.09 -2.40
N VAL A 77 -11.70 -16.81 -1.99
CA VAL A 77 -12.45 -16.31 -0.84
C VAL A 77 -13.72 -15.61 -1.32
N ASP A 78 -14.87 -16.24 -1.09
CA ASP A 78 -16.18 -15.71 -1.47
C ASP A 78 -16.72 -14.62 -0.53
N GLY A 79 -16.25 -14.58 0.72
CA GLY A 79 -16.78 -13.66 1.72
C GLY A 79 -15.96 -13.59 3.01
N PHE A 80 -16.41 -12.75 3.94
CA PHE A 80 -15.74 -12.56 5.22
C PHE A 80 -16.02 -13.76 6.15
N PRO A 81 -14.99 -14.49 6.62
CA PRO A 81 -15.17 -15.79 7.25
C PRO A 81 -15.53 -15.76 8.75
N SER A 82 -15.67 -14.59 9.38
CA SER A 82 -15.94 -14.50 10.83
C SER A 82 -17.24 -13.76 11.14
N GLU A 83 -18.00 -14.31 12.08
CA GLU A 83 -19.20 -13.66 12.63
C GLU A 83 -18.78 -12.53 13.56
N ILE A 84 -19.42 -11.36 13.39
CA ILE A 84 -19.08 -10.15 14.13
C ILE A 84 -19.84 -10.18 15.45
N PRO A 85 -19.17 -10.06 16.62
CA PRO A 85 -19.85 -9.98 17.90
C PRO A 85 -20.84 -8.81 17.95
N GLU A 86 -22.02 -9.01 18.55
CA GLU A 86 -23.06 -7.98 18.64
C GLU A 86 -22.59 -6.70 19.33
N GLU A 87 -21.64 -6.80 20.25
CA GLU A 87 -21.07 -5.66 20.98
C GLU A 87 -20.44 -4.60 20.06
N TYR A 88 -20.01 -4.99 18.87
CA TYR A 88 -19.32 -4.11 17.90
C TYR A 88 -20.10 -3.91 16.60
N SER A 89 -21.33 -4.42 16.49
CA SER A 89 -22.16 -4.29 15.27
C SER A 89 -22.50 -2.83 14.92
N ASN A 90 -22.49 -1.95 15.93
CA ASN A 90 -22.91 -0.55 15.82
C ASN A 90 -21.76 0.40 15.44
N LEU A 91 -20.53 -0.11 15.30
CA LEU A 91 -19.36 0.67 14.90
C LEU A 91 -19.15 0.58 13.37
N PRO A 92 -18.38 1.51 12.76
CA PRO A 92 -17.98 1.37 11.36
C PRO A 92 -17.06 0.15 11.19
N LEU A 93 -17.50 -0.81 10.36
CA LEU A 93 -16.81 -2.09 10.15
C LEU A 93 -16.28 -2.20 8.72
N LEU A 94 -15.02 -2.58 8.59
CA LEU A 94 -14.41 -2.93 7.30
C LEU A 94 -14.63 -4.42 7.02
N LYS A 95 -15.66 -4.74 6.23
CA LYS A 95 -16.02 -6.12 5.84
C LYS A 95 -15.26 -6.60 4.59
N GLY A 96 -14.02 -6.16 4.43
CA GLY A 96 -13.21 -6.42 3.24
C GLY A 96 -11.88 -5.67 3.25
N LYS A 97 -11.16 -5.73 2.13
CA LYS A 97 -9.91 -4.98 1.92
C LYS A 97 -10.22 -3.58 1.40
N ALA A 98 -9.53 -2.57 1.93
CA ALA A 98 -9.60 -1.19 1.44
C ALA A 98 -8.19 -0.64 1.29
N THR A 99 -7.87 -0.12 0.11
CA THR A 99 -6.61 0.57 -0.16
C THR A 99 -6.84 2.07 -0.05
N VAL A 100 -6.08 2.76 0.82
CA VAL A 100 -6.19 4.21 1.03
C VAL A 100 -4.88 4.87 0.64
N ASP A 101 -4.93 5.73 -0.37
CA ASP A 101 -3.79 6.55 -0.76
C ASP A 101 -3.71 7.80 0.11
N ILE A 102 -2.76 7.81 1.05
CA ILE A 102 -2.55 8.96 1.94
C ILE A 102 -1.56 9.93 1.28
N LYS A 103 -2.09 11.03 0.74
CA LYS A 103 -1.26 12.14 0.26
C LYS A 103 -0.76 12.97 1.45
N LYS A 104 0.50 12.78 1.84
CA LYS A 104 1.17 13.65 2.82
C LYS A 104 1.82 14.84 2.12
N LEU A 105 1.61 16.05 2.64
CA LEU A 105 2.45 17.18 2.31
C LEU A 105 3.76 17.05 3.10
N LEU A 106 4.86 16.75 2.41
CA LEU A 106 6.19 16.76 3.00
C LEU A 106 6.63 18.22 3.13
N LEU A 107 6.72 18.70 4.38
CA LEU A 107 7.48 19.89 4.72
C LEU A 107 8.94 19.46 4.85
N ASN A 108 9.86 20.11 4.12
CA ASN A 108 11.26 19.69 4.12
C ASN A 108 11.88 20.00 5.49
N SER A 109 12.84 19.19 5.95
CA SER A 109 13.53 19.47 7.21
C SER A 109 14.34 20.78 7.16
N SER A 110 14.76 21.21 5.96
CA SER A 110 15.42 22.49 5.72
C SER A 110 14.51 23.69 5.99
N ASP A 111 13.18 23.51 5.95
CA ASP A 111 12.22 24.57 6.21
C ASP A 111 11.98 24.78 7.73
N MET A 112 12.50 23.87 8.57
CA MET A 112 12.34 23.91 10.03
C MET A 112 13.40 24.76 10.75
N ASP A 113 14.54 25.03 10.11
CA ASP A 113 15.61 25.86 10.69
C ASP A 113 15.20 27.34 10.74
N ASP A 114 14.49 27.83 9.72
CA ASP A 114 13.90 29.18 9.71
C ASP A 114 12.74 29.32 10.70
N TYR A 115 11.94 28.27 10.89
CA TYR A 115 10.78 28.31 11.79
C TYR A 115 11.18 28.32 13.28
N ARG A 116 12.29 27.65 13.63
CA ARG A 116 12.87 27.76 14.97
C ARG A 116 13.43 29.16 15.21
N SER A 117 14.23 29.69 14.28
CA SER A 117 14.88 31.00 14.44
C SER A 117 13.87 32.17 14.55
N SER A 118 12.77 32.11 13.78
CA SER A 118 11.73 33.16 13.81
C SER A 118 10.90 33.17 15.11
N ASN A 119 10.62 32.01 15.70
CA ASN A 119 9.84 31.94 16.95
C ASN A 119 10.64 32.37 18.20
N TYR A 120 11.97 32.20 18.22
CA TYR A 120 12.80 32.72 19.32
C TYR A 120 13.00 34.24 19.24
N MET A 121 12.80 34.86 18.07
CA MET A 121 12.93 36.32 17.90
C MET A 121 11.63 37.09 18.25
N LEU A 122 10.47 36.42 18.24
CA LEU A 122 9.17 37.04 18.58
C LEU A 122 8.84 37.04 20.08
N CYS A 123 9.54 36.25 20.90
CA CYS A 123 9.35 36.24 22.36
C CYS A 123 10.51 36.96 23.09
N GLY A 124 11.15 37.90 22.42
CA GLY A 124 12.38 38.56 22.85
C GLY A 124 12.27 40.06 23.14
N THR A 125 11.07 40.65 23.24
CA THR A 125 10.88 41.99 23.81
C THR A 125 9.46 42.09 24.39
N ALA A 126 9.24 41.40 25.51
CA ALA A 126 8.00 41.54 26.27
C ALA A 126 7.95 42.92 26.94
N SER A 127 7.43 43.91 26.22
CA SER A 127 6.76 45.07 26.78
C SER A 127 5.47 45.33 26.00
N GLU A 128 4.47 44.44 26.15
CA GLU A 128 3.05 44.80 26.32
C GLU A 128 2.14 43.55 26.30
N PRO A 129 1.08 43.52 27.13
CA PRO A 129 0.26 42.34 27.37
C PRO A 129 -1.00 42.36 26.48
N GLN A 130 -0.90 41.88 25.24
CA GLN A 130 -2.09 41.59 24.44
C GLN A 130 -1.85 40.26 23.72
N GLY A 131 -2.65 39.24 24.10
CA GLY A 131 -2.48 37.85 23.71
C GLY A 131 -2.36 37.61 22.21
N CYS A 132 -1.41 36.76 21.82
CA CYS A 132 -1.25 36.31 20.45
C CYS A 132 -2.46 35.47 20.01
N ASP A 133 -3.35 36.05 19.20
CA ASP A 133 -4.45 35.30 18.57
C ASP A 133 -3.93 34.43 17.41
N TRP A 134 -3.78 33.14 17.68
CA TRP A 134 -3.33 32.13 16.72
C TRP A 134 -4.20 32.01 15.47
N LYS A 135 -5.47 32.47 15.52
CA LYS A 135 -6.38 32.44 14.36
C LYS A 135 -5.97 33.44 13.27
N VAL A 136 -5.39 34.58 13.66
CA VAL A 136 -4.95 35.63 12.72
C VAL A 136 -3.70 35.18 11.98
N LEU A 137 -2.77 34.52 12.67
CA LEU A 137 -1.53 34.01 12.09
C LEU A 137 -1.83 32.93 11.04
N ARG A 138 -2.74 32.00 11.34
CA ARG A 138 -3.14 30.91 10.43
C ARG A 138 -3.76 31.41 9.12
N ARG A 139 -4.58 32.47 9.17
CA ARG A 139 -5.22 33.06 7.96
C ARG A 139 -4.22 33.75 7.03
N ARG A 140 -3.17 34.40 7.56
CA ARG A 140 -2.15 35.07 6.74
C ARG A 140 -1.25 34.09 6.00
N THR A 141 -0.89 32.98 6.65
CA THR A 141 -0.03 31.96 6.03
C THR A 141 -0.74 31.25 4.88
N ILE A 142 -2.04 30.91 5.03
CA ILE A 142 -2.84 30.25 4.00
C ILE A 142 -3.01 31.15 2.76
N LYS A 143 -3.27 32.46 2.94
CA LYS A 143 -3.43 33.40 1.82
C LYS A 143 -2.13 33.58 1.02
N LYS A 144 -0.95 33.59 1.68
CA LYS A 144 0.34 33.72 1.00
C LYS A 144 0.72 32.47 0.21
N THR A 145 0.38 31.27 0.69
CA THR A 145 0.71 30.01 0.00
C THR A 145 -0.19 29.70 -1.19
N LEU A 146 -1.42 30.25 -1.24
CA LEU A 146 -2.42 29.87 -2.25
C LEU A 146 -2.58 30.84 -3.42
N GLY A 147 -1.85 31.98 -3.46
CA GLY A 147 -1.82 32.85 -4.64
C GLY A 147 -3.19 33.16 -5.25
N PHE A 148 -4.22 33.37 -4.44
CA PHE A 148 -5.58 33.63 -4.91
C PHE A 148 -5.66 35.09 -5.37
N LYS A 149 -5.62 35.32 -6.69
CA LYS A 149 -5.95 36.59 -7.32
C LYS A 149 -7.48 36.72 -7.30
N GLN A 150 -7.99 37.72 -6.60
CA GLN A 150 -9.41 38.09 -6.66
C GLN A 150 -9.65 38.68 -8.06
N GLU A 151 -10.52 38.04 -8.86
CA GLU A 151 -11.23 38.70 -9.95
C GLU A 151 -12.40 39.48 -9.32
N ASP A 152 -12.43 40.78 -9.60
CA ASP A 152 -13.44 41.73 -9.12
C ASP A 152 -14.61 41.74 -10.12
N ASP A 153 -15.84 41.59 -9.61
CA ASP A 153 -17.11 42.04 -10.23
C ASP A 153 -17.81 42.99 -9.25
#